data_AF-A0A261BLD0-F1
#
_entry.id   AF-A0A261BLD0-F1
#
_cell.length_a   1.000
_cell.length_b   1.000
_cell.length_c   1.000
_cell.angle_alpha   90.00
_cell.angle_beta   90.00
_cell.angle_gamma   90.00
#
_symmetry.space_group_name_H-M   'P 1'
#
loop_
_entity.id
_entity.type
_entity.pdbx_description
1 polymer ?
#
loop_
_entity_poly.entity_id
_entity_poly.type
_entity_poly.pdbx_seq_one_letter_code
_entity_poly.pdbx_strand_id
1 'polypeptide(L)'
;MARPDQQFVMSALIENVPDIKENEDYFSKEEEHFNVPWQMRYRTEETSDGEDQVSNKFSLYLKCLKTSEDVPWSIKAECELSVKSANGRTTFKKETFDFGNLEDLEHSVMATLFQKALSHQ
;
A
#
# COMPACT_ATOMS: atom_id res chain seq x y z
N MET A 1 -11.26 -5.96 -19.79
CA MET A 1 -10.67 -7.29 -19.53
C MET A 1 -9.17 -7.12 -19.45
N ALA A 2 -8.55 -7.52 -18.34
CA ALA A 2 -7.09 -7.48 -18.20
C ALA A 2 -6.46 -8.42 -19.24
N ARG A 3 -5.42 -7.96 -19.96
CA ARG A 3 -4.61 -8.86 -20.78
C ARG A 3 -3.79 -9.72 -19.82
N PRO A 4 -3.85 -11.05 -19.88
CA PRO A 4 -3.08 -11.92 -18.97
C PRO A 4 -1.57 -11.63 -18.94
N ASP A 5 -1.09 -11.03 -20.01
CA ASP A 5 0.29 -10.64 -20.30
C ASP A 5 0.71 -9.28 -19.71
N GLN A 6 -0.19 -8.54 -19.04
CA GLN A 6 0.13 -7.26 -18.38
C GLN A 6 0.07 -7.36 -16.84
N GLN A 7 0.97 -8.15 -16.27
CA GLN A 7 1.18 -8.24 -14.82
C GLN A 7 2.64 -7.94 -14.47
N PHE A 8 2.88 -7.37 -13.29
CA PHE A 8 4.22 -7.19 -12.74
C PHE A 8 4.23 -7.48 -11.23
N VAL A 9 5.41 -7.67 -10.68
CA VAL A 9 5.65 -7.86 -9.26
C VAL A 9 6.68 -6.85 -8.80
N MET A 10 6.36 -6.12 -7.74
CA MET A 10 7.30 -5.24 -7.02
C MET A 10 7.54 -5.81 -5.62
N SER A 11 8.73 -5.61 -5.08
CA SER A 11 9.08 -6.06 -3.73
C SER A 11 10.02 -5.09 -3.04
N ALA A 12 9.73 -4.76 -1.77
CA ALA A 12 10.59 -3.91 -0.95
C ALA A 12 11.00 -4.64 0.33
N LEU A 13 12.30 -4.60 0.66
CA LEU A 13 12.80 -5.00 1.96
C LEU A 13 12.70 -3.81 2.92
N ILE A 14 11.98 -4.00 4.03
CA ILE A 14 11.83 -2.98 5.07
C ILE A 14 12.71 -3.39 6.24
N GLU A 15 13.82 -2.66 6.41
CA GLU A 15 14.77 -2.83 7.50
C GLU A 15 14.44 -1.86 8.64
N ASN A 16 14.96 -2.15 9.83
CA ASN A 16 14.83 -1.28 11.00
C ASN A 16 13.36 -0.89 11.30
N VAL A 17 12.44 -1.86 11.20
CA VAL A 17 11.01 -1.66 11.50
C VAL A 17 10.75 -0.95 12.84
N PRO A 18 11.49 -1.22 13.94
CA PRO A 18 11.34 -0.48 15.20
C PRO A 18 11.63 1.03 15.11
N ASP A 19 12.42 1.47 14.12
CA ASP A 19 12.79 2.87 13.93
C ASP A 19 11.80 3.61 13.01
N ILE A 20 10.82 2.90 12.43
CA ILE A 20 9.75 3.51 11.64
C ILE A 20 8.89 4.33 12.60
N LYS A 21 8.96 5.65 12.43
CA LYS A 21 8.18 6.57 13.24
C LYS A 21 6.72 6.50 12.85
N GLU A 22 5.90 6.60 13.87
CA GLU A 22 4.47 6.60 13.72
C GLU A 22 4.00 7.78 12.87
N ASN A 23 3.05 7.49 11.97
CA ASN A 23 2.44 8.44 11.05
C ASN A 23 3.41 9.10 10.03
N GLU A 24 4.68 8.70 9.99
CA GLU A 24 5.63 9.10 8.95
C GLU A 24 5.54 8.18 7.72
N ASP A 25 5.63 8.78 6.54
CA ASP A 25 5.61 8.07 5.27
C ASP A 25 7.01 7.66 4.84
N TYR A 26 7.15 6.37 4.54
CA TYR A 26 8.36 5.80 3.96
C TYR A 26 8.03 5.21 2.59
N PHE A 27 9.04 5.15 1.72
CA PHE A 27 8.84 4.81 0.32
C PHE A 27 9.86 3.80 -0.17
N SER A 28 9.42 2.85 -0.98
CA SER A 28 10.33 1.99 -1.75
C SER A 28 11.04 2.78 -2.85
N LYS A 29 11.99 2.11 -3.51
CA LYS A 29 12.45 2.57 -4.81
C LYS A 29 11.27 2.63 -5.79
N GLU A 30 11.35 3.59 -6.70
CA GLU A 30 10.47 3.67 -7.85
C GLU A 30 10.80 2.54 -8.84
N GLU A 31 9.79 1.94 -9.43
CA GLU A 31 9.93 0.96 -10.51
C GLU A 31 9.02 1.33 -11.68
N GLU A 32 9.54 1.26 -12.91
CA GLU A 32 8.75 1.49 -14.11
C GLU A 32 8.17 0.17 -14.65
N HIS A 33 6.85 0.10 -14.78
CA HIS A 33 6.14 -1.03 -15.37
C HIS A 33 5.07 -0.51 -16.32
N PHE A 34 5.05 -1.01 -17.56
CA PHE A 34 4.13 -0.58 -18.62
C PHE A 34 4.18 0.94 -18.94
N ASN A 35 5.37 1.55 -18.87
CA ASN A 35 5.58 3.00 -19.01
C ASN A 35 4.82 3.82 -17.95
N VAL A 36 4.63 3.23 -16.78
CA VAL A 36 4.02 3.87 -15.62
C VAL A 36 5.00 3.72 -14.45
N PRO A 37 5.41 4.82 -13.79
CA PRO A 37 6.23 4.76 -12.60
C PRO A 37 5.36 4.38 -11.39
N TRP A 38 5.81 3.40 -10.62
CA TRP A 38 5.14 2.88 -9.44
C TRP A 38 6.04 2.96 -8.22
N GLN A 39 5.44 3.11 -7.04
CA GLN A 39 6.18 3.13 -5.77
C GLN A 39 5.33 2.58 -4.63
N MET A 40 5.92 1.82 -3.71
CA MET A 40 5.24 1.44 -2.47
C MET A 40 5.43 2.53 -1.42
N ARG A 41 4.34 2.92 -0.75
CA ARG A 41 4.35 3.75 0.45
C ARG A 41 3.99 2.88 1.64
N TYR A 42 4.70 3.01 2.74
CA TYR A 42 4.37 2.32 3.98
C TYR A 42 4.56 3.23 5.20
N ARG A 43 3.79 2.96 6.25
CA ARG A 43 3.82 3.69 7.52
C ARG A 43 3.32 2.81 8.66
N THR A 44 3.66 3.17 9.88
CA THR A 44 2.98 2.69 11.09
C THR A 44 1.94 3.72 11.53
N GLU A 45 0.81 3.25 12.06
CA GLU A 45 -0.30 4.08 12.53
C GLU A 45 -0.73 3.59 13.91
N GLU A 46 -0.81 4.48 14.88
CA GLU A 46 -1.54 4.18 16.11
C GLU A 46 -3.04 4.18 15.81
N THR A 47 -3.72 3.12 16.25
CA THR A 47 -5.17 3.08 16.20
C THR A 47 -5.73 2.79 17.57
N SER A 48 -6.75 3.57 17.93
CA SER A 48 -7.64 3.29 19.04
C SER A 48 -8.94 2.75 18.46
N ASP A 49 -9.29 1.52 18.79
CA ASP A 49 -10.54 0.91 18.30
C ASP A 49 -11.69 1.06 19.31
N GLY A 50 -11.64 2.11 20.14
CA GLY A 50 -12.57 2.33 21.26
C GLY A 50 -12.27 1.44 22.46
N GLU A 51 -12.30 2.03 23.65
CA GLU A 51 -11.96 1.44 24.97
C GLU A 51 -10.50 0.91 25.08
N ASP A 52 -9.59 1.80 25.48
CA ASP A 52 -8.24 1.57 26.07
C ASP A 52 -7.24 0.67 25.33
N GLN A 53 -7.56 0.15 24.13
CA GLN A 53 -6.66 -0.67 23.35
C GLN A 53 -6.02 0.14 22.23
N VAL A 54 -4.79 0.60 22.51
CA VAL A 54 -3.90 1.20 21.52
C VAL A 54 -3.18 0.07 20.78
N SER A 55 -3.30 0.02 19.45
CA SER A 55 -2.55 -0.93 18.63
C SER A 55 -1.89 -0.28 17.43
N ASN A 56 -0.64 -0.67 17.17
CA ASN A 56 0.10 -0.23 16.00
C ASN A 56 -0.28 -1.07 14.78
N LYS A 57 -0.82 -0.41 13.77
CA LYS A 57 -1.07 -0.99 12.45
C LYS A 57 0.08 -0.65 11.52
N PHE A 58 0.38 -1.57 10.61
CA PHE A 58 1.31 -1.34 9.51
C PHE A 58 0.50 -1.21 8.23
N SER A 59 0.60 -0.06 7.59
CA SER A 59 -0.12 0.27 6.36
C SER A 59 0.83 0.18 5.16
N LEU A 60 0.37 -0.45 4.08
CA LEU A 60 1.08 -0.57 2.81
C LEU A 60 0.17 -0.11 1.68
N TYR A 61 0.69 0.78 0.84
CA TYR A 61 -0.02 1.36 -0.30
C TYR A 61 0.83 1.21 -1.57
N LEU A 62 0.16 0.95 -2.69
CA LEU A 62 0.75 1.10 -4.02
C LEU A 62 0.42 2.51 -4.54
N LYS A 63 1.45 3.25 -4.97
CA LYS A 63 1.30 4.57 -5.60
C LYS A 63 1.62 4.46 -7.09
N CYS A 64 0.73 4.98 -7.91
CA CYS A 64 1.03 5.34 -9.29
C CYS A 64 1.60 6.76 -9.29
N LEU A 65 2.80 6.94 -9.84
CA LEU A 65 3.50 8.23 -9.91
C LEU A 65 3.35 8.90 -11.28
N LYS A 66 2.44 8.41 -12.14
CA LYS A 66 2.23 8.97 -13.47
C LYS A 66 1.74 10.42 -13.37
N THR A 67 2.59 11.35 -13.79
CA THR A 67 2.28 12.78 -13.89
C THR A 67 1.96 13.12 -15.34
N SER A 68 0.68 13.21 -15.65
CA SER A 68 0.20 13.76 -16.92
C SER A 68 -0.94 14.67 -16.55
N GLU A 69 -0.75 15.98 -16.64
CA GLU A 69 -1.77 16.97 -16.22
C GLU A 69 -2.68 17.35 -17.39
N ASP A 70 -2.15 17.36 -18.61
CA ASP A 70 -2.88 17.83 -19.79
C ASP A 70 -3.80 16.78 -20.44
N VAL A 71 -3.62 15.50 -20.10
CA VAL A 71 -4.36 14.39 -20.70
C VAL A 71 -5.00 13.53 -19.61
N PRO A 72 -6.33 13.38 -19.60
CA PRO A 72 -7.02 12.46 -18.71
C PRO A 72 -6.54 11.02 -18.92
N TRP A 73 -6.26 10.33 -17.83
CA TRP A 73 -5.86 8.93 -17.84
C TRP A 73 -6.44 8.19 -16.64
N SER A 74 -6.66 6.89 -16.84
CA SER A 74 -7.07 5.96 -15.78
C SER A 74 -6.39 4.61 -15.98
N ILE A 75 -5.97 4.00 -14.88
CA ILE A 75 -5.41 2.66 -14.80
C ILE A 75 -6.23 1.91 -13.75
N LYS A 76 -6.95 0.88 -14.18
CA LYS A 76 -7.58 -0.07 -13.28
C LYS A 76 -6.66 -1.27 -13.10
N ALA A 77 -6.27 -1.56 -11.86
CA ALA A 77 -5.36 -2.65 -11.54
C ALA A 77 -5.96 -3.54 -10.45
N GLU A 78 -5.85 -4.85 -10.64
CA GLU A 78 -6.08 -5.84 -9.60
C GLU A 78 -4.74 -6.10 -8.92
N CYS A 79 -4.67 -5.82 -7.62
CA CYS A 79 -3.43 -5.90 -6.86
C CYS A 79 -3.54 -6.97 -5.77
N GLU A 80 -2.46 -7.72 -5.60
CA GLU A 80 -2.23 -8.59 -4.45
C GLU A 80 -1.08 -7.99 -3.63
N LEU A 81 -1.42 -7.43 -2.48
CA LEU A 81 -0.48 -6.84 -1.53
C LEU A 81 -0.14 -7.89 -0.47
N SER A 82 1.14 -8.16 -0.25
CA SER A 82 1.57 -9.09 0.80
C SER A 82 2.67 -8.50 1.67
N VAL A 83 2.59 -8.77 2.97
CA VAL A 83 3.60 -8.42 3.96
C VAL A 83 4.03 -9.70 4.67
N LYS A 84 5.32 -9.99 4.63
CA LYS A 84 5.94 -11.11 5.32
C LYS A 84 6.83 -10.58 6.44
N SER A 85 6.49 -10.89 7.69
CA SER A 85 7.28 -10.51 8.85
C SER A 85 8.44 -11.47 9.08
N ALA A 86 9.46 -11.03 9.84
CA ALA A 86 10.65 -11.82 10.15
C ALA A 86 10.33 -13.14 10.87
N ASN A 87 9.24 -13.20 11.64
CA ASN A 87 8.76 -14.43 12.28
C ASN A 87 8.03 -15.40 11.32
N GLY A 88 8.04 -15.12 10.02
CA GLY A 88 7.45 -15.97 8.98
C GLY A 88 5.95 -15.78 8.77
N ARG A 89 5.26 -14.98 9.59
CA ARG A 89 3.84 -14.67 9.36
C ARG A 89 3.70 -13.85 8.09
N THR A 90 2.70 -14.23 7.29
CA THR A 90 2.39 -13.55 6.03
C THR A 90 0.94 -13.13 6.07
N THR A 91 0.71 -11.87 5.74
CA THR A 91 -0.63 -11.31 5.51
C THR A 91 -0.71 -10.92 4.05
N PHE A 92 -1.82 -11.23 3.39
CA PHE A 92 -2.08 -10.80 2.03
C PHE A 92 -3.48 -10.17 1.91
N LYS A 93 -3.62 -9.22 1.00
CA LYS A 93 -4.89 -8.60 0.62
C LYS A 93 -4.95 -8.51 -0.88
N LYS A 94 -6.11 -8.83 -1.44
CA LYS A 94 -6.42 -8.65 -2.86
C LYS A 94 -7.46 -7.55 -3.01
N GLU A 95 -7.18 -6.57 -3.85
CA GLU A 95 -8.05 -5.41 -4.02
C GLU A 95 -7.90 -4.86 -5.44
N THR A 96 -8.97 -4.25 -5.96
CA THR A 96 -8.92 -3.55 -7.25
C THR A 96 -8.81 -2.06 -6.98
N PHE A 97 -7.82 -1.42 -7.59
CA PHE A 97 -7.57 0.01 -7.47
C PHE A 97 -7.79 0.69 -8.81
N ASP A 98 -8.37 1.89 -8.75
CA ASP A 98 -8.45 2.81 -9.87
C ASP A 98 -7.47 3.96 -9.61
N PHE A 99 -6.45 4.08 -10.45
CA PHE A 99 -5.49 5.20 -10.46
C PHE A 99 -5.86 6.12 -11.60
N GLY A 100 -5.78 7.44 -11.40
CA GLY A 100 -6.08 8.39 -12.47
C GLY A 100 -5.88 9.82 -12.04
N ASN A 101 -5.95 10.71 -13.01
CA ASN A 101 -5.98 12.17 -12.82
C ASN A 101 -7.33 12.77 -13.23
N LEU A 102 -8.35 11.96 -13.53
CA LEU A 102 -9.70 12.50 -13.66
C LEU A 102 -10.09 13.05 -12.30
N GLU A 103 -10.30 14.36 -12.23
CA GLU A 103 -11.01 15.01 -11.12
C GLU A 103 -12.47 14.51 -11.11
N ASP A 104 -12.68 13.30 -10.65
CA ASP A 104 -13.92 12.98 -9.96
C ASP A 104 -13.62 13.14 -8.48
N LEU A 105 -14.24 14.17 -7.89
CA LEU A 105 -14.33 14.38 -6.45
C LEU A 105 -14.56 13.02 -5.76
N GLU A 106 -13.79 12.81 -4.70
CA GLU A 106 -13.95 11.78 -3.66
C GLU A 106 -12.97 10.59 -3.69
N HIS A 107 -12.21 10.51 -2.59
CA HIS A 107 -11.53 9.33 -2.04
C HIS A 107 -10.17 8.95 -2.66
N SER A 108 -9.12 9.59 -2.11
CA SER A 108 -7.92 8.86 -1.68
C SER A 108 -8.35 7.52 -1.09
N VAL A 109 -8.18 6.44 -1.84
CA VAL A 109 -8.68 5.10 -1.49
C VAL A 109 -7.96 4.63 -0.22
N MET A 110 -8.66 4.75 0.90
CA MET A 110 -8.21 4.35 2.23
C MET A 110 -8.24 2.82 2.32
N ALA A 111 -7.12 2.16 2.02
CA ALA A 111 -6.89 0.79 2.46
C ALA A 111 -6.30 0.83 3.88
N THR A 112 -7.16 0.71 4.90
CA THR A 112 -6.75 0.45 6.30
C THR A 112 -6.63 -1.07 6.49
N LEU A 113 -5.52 -1.57 7.05
CA LEU A 113 -5.35 -2.98 7.41
C LEU A 113 -5.47 -3.17 8.94
N PHE A 114 -6.15 -4.26 9.34
CA PHE A 114 -6.81 -4.53 10.63
C PHE A 114 -5.95 -4.75 11.90
N GLN A 115 -6.69 -4.67 13.02
CA GLN A 115 -6.36 -5.08 14.39
C GLN A 115 -5.78 -6.48 14.56
N LYS A 116 -4.99 -6.59 15.65
CA LYS A 116 -4.64 -7.76 16.48
C LYS A 116 -4.02 -8.96 15.77
N ALA A 117 -2.73 -9.17 16.07
CA ALA A 117 -2.31 -10.37 16.78
C ALA A 117 -0.86 -10.26 17.25
N LEU A 118 -0.66 -9.60 18.39
CA LEU A 118 0.45 -9.88 19.32
C LEU A 118 -0.07 -9.74 20.76
N SER A 119 -1.01 -10.59 21.13
CA SER A 119 -1.23 -10.96 22.53
C SER A 119 -0.90 -12.44 22.65
N HIS A 120 0.31 -12.72 23.13
CA HIS A 120 0.80 -13.93 23.81
C HIS A 120 2.33 -13.96 23.65
N GLN A 121 3.07 -13.29 24.54
CA GLN A 121 3.67 -13.92 25.72
C GLN A 121 4.23 -12.85 26.65
#